data_AF-A0A359LZF9-F1
#
_entry.id   AF-A0A359LZF9-F1
#
_cell.length_a   1.000
_cell.length_b   1.000
_cell.length_c   1.000
_cell.angle_alpha   90.00
_cell.angle_beta   90.00
_cell.angle_gamma   90.00
#
_symmetry.space_group_name_H-M   'P 1'
#
loop_
_entity.id
_entity.type
_entity.pdbx_description
1 polymer ?
#
loop_
_entity_poly.entity_id
_entity_poly.type
_entity_poly.pdbx_seq_one_letter_code
_entity_poly.pdbx_strand_id
1 'polypeptide(L)'
;LLPGQNWPRAIERALDMASFVIFCFSRRALSKRGGFQSELRYALDCARNLPPDRVYIIPARVEECALPQYISKEIQWVDLFPNWDAGFRRIVNTMIEEEKTRQPAA
;
A
#
# COMPACT_ATOMS: atom_id res chain seq x y z
N LEU A 1 -13.02 -6.23 12.86
CA LEU A 1 -13.10 -7.71 12.77
C LEU A 1 -13.93 -8.20 13.94
N LEU A 2 -14.84 -9.14 13.69
CA LEU A 2 -15.70 -9.74 14.71
C LEU A 2 -14.92 -10.78 15.53
N PRO A 3 -15.30 -11.03 16.80
CA PRO A 3 -14.73 -12.12 17.59
C PRO A 3 -14.81 -13.46 16.85
N GLY A 4 -13.70 -14.21 16.84
CA GLY A 4 -13.60 -15.51 16.16
C GLY A 4 -13.23 -15.44 14.67
N GLN A 5 -13.17 -14.26 14.06
CA GLN A 5 -12.66 -14.14 12.68
C GLN A 5 -11.17 -14.48 12.61
N ASN A 6 -10.80 -15.31 11.65
CA ASN A 6 -9.40 -15.58 11.32
C ASN A 6 -8.77 -14.30 10.74
N TRP A 7 -7.97 -13.62 11.58
CA TRP A 7 -7.39 -12.32 11.30
C TRP A 7 -6.55 -12.30 10.01
N PRO A 8 -5.60 -13.23 9.79
CA PRO A 8 -4.86 -13.33 8.52
C PRO A 8 -5.78 -13.42 7.29
N ARG A 9 -6.75 -14.34 7.30
CA ARG A 9 -7.68 -14.53 6.17
C ARG A 9 -8.60 -13.34 5.93
N ALA A 10 -8.87 -12.53 6.96
CA ALA A 10 -9.65 -11.32 6.78
C ALA A 10 -8.84 -10.19 6.16
N ILE A 11 -7.53 -10.13 6.45
CA ILE A 11 -6.61 -9.18 5.82
C ILE A 11 -6.38 -9.54 4.35
N GLU A 12 -6.10 -10.81 4.03
CA GLU A 12 -5.94 -11.26 2.64
C GLU A 12 -7.17 -10.89 1.79
N ARG A 13 -8.37 -11.15 2.29
CA ARG A 13 -9.61 -10.74 1.61
C ARG A 13 -9.75 -9.23 1.47
N ALA A 14 -9.34 -8.46 2.48
CA ALA A 14 -9.36 -7.00 2.38
C ALA A 14 -8.37 -6.50 1.33
N LEU A 15 -7.21 -7.14 1.19
CA LEU A 15 -6.24 -6.84 0.14
C LEU A 15 -6.82 -7.15 -1.24
N ASP A 16 -7.44 -8.33 -1.42
CA ASP A 16 -8.05 -8.73 -2.71
C ASP A 16 -9.14 -7.76 -3.19
N MET A 17 -9.94 -7.25 -2.26
CA MET A 17 -11.10 -6.40 -2.58
C MET A 17 -10.74 -4.91 -2.63
N ALA A 18 -9.55 -4.50 -2.20
CA ALA A 18 -9.19 -3.10 -2.10
C ALA A 18 -8.94 -2.46 -3.48
N SER A 19 -9.41 -1.23 -3.66
CA SER A 19 -9.01 -0.37 -4.79
C SER A 19 -7.58 0.16 -4.66
N PHE A 20 -7.14 0.35 -3.42
CA PHE A 20 -5.84 0.89 -3.03
C PHE A 20 -5.41 0.30 -1.69
N VAL A 21 -4.12 0.01 -1.54
CA VAL A 21 -3.51 -0.47 -0.30
C VAL A 21 -2.34 0.42 0.06
N ILE A 22 -2.42 1.06 1.23
CA ILE A 22 -1.36 1.93 1.74
C ILE A 22 -0.52 1.13 2.73
N PHE A 23 0.75 0.88 2.41
CA PHE A 23 1.67 0.24 3.34
C PHE A 23 2.46 1.30 4.11
N CYS A 24 2.25 1.37 5.43
CA CYS A 24 2.95 2.30 6.31
C CYS A 24 4.29 1.71 6.78
N PHE A 25 5.39 2.20 6.22
CA PHE A 25 6.75 1.78 6.53
C PHE A 25 7.34 2.57 7.69
N SER A 26 7.91 1.82 8.62
CA SER A 26 8.71 2.28 9.76
C SER A 26 9.86 1.30 9.99
N ARG A 27 10.89 1.68 10.74
CA ARG A 27 11.98 0.79 11.15
C ARG A 27 11.45 -0.46 11.87
N ARG A 28 10.39 -0.30 12.67
CA ARG A 28 9.72 -1.42 13.33
C ARG A 28 9.00 -2.34 12.35
N ALA A 29 8.29 -1.79 11.35
CA ALA A 29 7.61 -2.60 10.35
C ALA A 29 8.60 -3.41 9.50
N LEU A 30 9.74 -2.79 9.14
CA LEU A 30 10.78 -3.42 8.33
C LEU A 30 11.53 -4.54 9.06
N SER A 31 11.74 -4.41 10.37
CA SER A 31 12.41 -5.44 11.18
C SER A 31 11.48 -6.56 11.63
N LYS A 32 10.15 -6.36 11.57
CA LYS A 32 9.16 -7.34 11.99
C LYS A 32 9.16 -8.55 11.04
N ARG A 33 9.34 -9.74 11.62
CA ARG A 33 9.07 -11.02 10.94
C ARG A 33 7.59 -11.39 11.10
N GLY A 34 7.02 -12.06 10.10
CA GLY A 34 5.63 -12.52 10.11
C GLY A 34 4.67 -11.58 9.38
N GLY A 35 3.50 -11.33 9.96
CA GLY A 35 2.31 -10.73 9.33
C GLY A 35 2.61 -9.65 8.28
N PHE A 36 3.25 -8.55 8.66
CA PHE A 36 3.54 -7.44 7.74
C PHE A 36 4.28 -7.86 6.44
N GLN A 37 5.27 -8.75 6.55
CA GLN A 37 6.04 -9.22 5.39
C GLN A 37 5.21 -10.17 4.53
N SER A 38 4.37 -11.00 5.15
CA SER A 38 3.45 -11.90 4.44
C SER A 38 2.35 -11.12 3.72
N GLU A 39 1.73 -10.16 4.41
CA GLU A 39 0.71 -9.26 3.88
C GLU A 39 1.26 -8.42 2.72
N LEU A 40 2.49 -7.89 2.83
CA LEU A 40 3.15 -7.15 1.77
C LEU A 40 3.41 -8.01 0.53
N ARG A 41 3.90 -9.25 0.68
CA ARG A 41 4.07 -10.16 -0.46
C ARG A 41 2.74 -10.47 -1.12
N TYR A 42 1.72 -10.78 -0.32
CA TYR A 42 0.38 -11.06 -0.83
C TYR A 42 -0.16 -9.88 -1.65
N ALA A 43 -0.06 -8.66 -1.12
CA ALA A 43 -0.49 -7.46 -1.84
C ALA A 43 0.30 -7.26 -3.14
N LEU A 44 1.61 -7.50 -3.15
CA LEU A 44 2.42 -7.43 -4.38
C LEU A 44 1.97 -8.47 -5.40
N ASP A 45 1.55 -9.65 -4.97
CA ASP A 45 0.98 -10.67 -5.85
C ASP A 45 -0.41 -10.25 -6.38
N CYS A 46 -1.25 -9.61 -5.57
CA CYS A 46 -2.50 -9.01 -6.04
C CYS A 46 -2.21 -7.94 -7.12
N ALA A 47 -1.20 -7.09 -6.90
CA ALA A 47 -0.82 -6.02 -7.82
C ALA A 47 -0.40 -6.55 -9.20
N ARG A 48 0.28 -7.71 -9.25
CA ARG A 48 0.69 -8.35 -10.51
C ARG A 48 -0.47 -8.80 -11.40
N ASN A 49 -1.65 -9.00 -10.82
CA ASN A 49 -2.86 -9.38 -11.56
C ASN A 49 -3.65 -8.16 -12.08
N LEU A 50 -3.19 -6.94 -11.77
CA LEU A 50 -3.79 -5.70 -12.25
C LEU A 50 -3.03 -5.17 -13.48
N PRO A 51 -3.62 -4.26 -14.27
CA PRO A 51 -2.91 -3.59 -15.35
C PRO A 51 -1.59 -2.96 -14.85
N PRO A 52 -0.50 -3.02 -15.63
CA PRO A 52 0.85 -2.61 -15.19
C PRO A 52 0.96 -1.14 -14.75
N ASP A 53 0.09 -0.29 -15.26
CA ASP A 53 0.02 1.15 -15.01
C ASP A 53 -0.94 1.52 -13.86
N ARG A 54 -1.64 0.54 -13.28
CA ARG A 54 -2.63 0.76 -12.22
C ARG A 54 -1.95 1.01 -10.89
N VAL A 55 -2.27 2.14 -10.24
CA VAL A 55 -1.83 2.37 -8.86
C VAL A 55 -2.73 1.57 -7.90
N TYR A 56 -2.16 0.51 -7.33
CA TYR A 56 -2.83 -0.29 -6.29
C TYR A 56 -2.08 -0.23 -4.95
N ILE A 57 -0.75 -0.35 -4.94
CA ILE A 57 0.07 -0.21 -3.72
C ILE A 57 0.63 1.20 -3.63
N ILE A 58 0.44 1.82 -2.46
CA ILE A 58 1.03 3.13 -2.13
C ILE A 58 1.95 2.95 -0.91
N PRO A 59 3.27 2.84 -1.10
CA PRO A 59 4.22 2.82 -0.01
C PRO A 59 4.29 4.20 0.66
N ALA A 60 4.05 4.26 1.96
CA ALA A 60 4.11 5.48 2.75
C ALA A 60 5.10 5.31 3.90
N ARG A 61 6.18 6.08 3.95
CA ARG A 61 7.08 6.08 5.11
C ARG A 61 6.52 7.03 6.17
N VAL A 62 6.36 6.55 7.40
CA VAL A 62 5.89 7.36 8.54
C VAL A 62 7.03 7.91 9.40
N GLU A 63 8.24 7.42 9.19
CA GLU A 63 9.48 7.91 9.78
C GLU A 63 10.64 7.64 8.82
N GLU A 64 11.81 8.18 9.11
CA GLU A 64 13.00 7.93 8.30
C GLU A 64 13.40 6.45 8.37
N CYS A 65 13.24 5.76 7.24
CA CYS A 65 13.63 4.37 7.08
C CYS A 65 13.98 4.02 5.63
N ALA A 66 14.84 3.03 5.44
CA ALA A 66 15.19 2.51 4.12
C ALA A 66 14.15 1.47 3.66
N LEU A 67 13.46 1.75 2.55
CA LEU A 67 12.58 0.77 1.93
C LEU A 67 13.38 -0.40 1.36
N PRO A 68 12.82 -1.63 1.35
CA PRO A 68 13.44 -2.75 0.67
C PRO A 68 13.61 -2.48 -0.82
N GLN A 69 14.74 -2.91 -1.40
CA GLN A 69 15.09 -2.61 -2.79
C GLN A 69 14.03 -3.06 -3.81
N TYR A 70 13.36 -4.20 -3.56
CA TYR A 70 12.30 -4.71 -4.45
C TYR A 70 11.05 -3.82 -4.48
N ILE A 71 10.89 -2.93 -3.49
CA ILE A 71 9.82 -1.91 -3.50
C ILE A 71 10.37 -0.65 -4.15
N SER A 72 11.48 -0.11 -3.62
CA SER A 72 11.98 1.21 -4.03
C SER A 72 12.50 1.28 -5.46
N LYS A 73 12.79 0.14 -6.10
CA LYS A 73 13.21 0.08 -7.52
C LYS A 73 12.04 0.19 -8.50
N GLU A 74 10.87 -0.30 -8.12
CA GLU A 74 9.72 -0.47 -9.02
C GLU A 74 8.55 0.45 -8.65
N ILE A 75 8.42 0.82 -7.37
CA ILE A 75 7.26 1.53 -6.84
C ILE A 75 7.72 2.82 -6.15
N GLN A 76 7.16 3.95 -6.59
CA GLN A 76 7.35 5.25 -5.94
C GLN A 76 6.68 5.28 -4.57
N TRP A 77 7.29 5.98 -3.60
CA TRP A 77 6.75 6.12 -2.25
C TRP A 77 6.49 7.59 -1.91
N VAL A 78 5.78 7.78 -0.81
CA VAL A 78 5.55 9.08 -0.18
C VAL A 78 6.11 9.09 1.23
N ASP A 79 6.64 10.24 1.63
CA ASP A 79 6.99 10.49 3.02
C ASP A 79 5.85 11.26 3.68
N LEU A 80 5.37 10.75 4.81
CA LEU A 80 4.40 11.42 5.66
C LEU A 80 5.08 12.26 6.75
N PHE A 81 6.39 12.44 6.65
CA PHE A 81 7.23 13.24 7.54
C PHE A 81 8.24 14.06 6.71
N PRO A 82 8.75 15.20 7.21
CA PRO A 82 8.30 15.86 8.45
C PRO A 82 6.92 16.54 8.31
N ASN A 83 6.41 16.69 7.08
CA ASN A 83 5.13 17.35 6.81
C ASN A 83 4.04 16.32 6.46
N TRP A 84 3.23 15.96 7.45
CA TRP A 84 2.13 15.02 7.30
C TRP A 84 1.10 15.47 6.26
N ASP A 85 0.65 16.73 6.33
CA ASP A 85 -0.40 17.25 5.45
C ASP A 85 0.00 17.22 3.98
N ALA A 86 1.27 17.51 3.68
CA ALA A 86 1.78 17.46 2.30
C ALA A 86 1.83 16.02 1.78
N GLY A 87 2.35 15.07 2.58
CA GLY A 87 2.40 13.66 2.21
C GLY A 87 1.00 13.07 2.05
N PHE A 88 0.09 13.35 2.98
CA PHE A 88 -1.30 12.88 2.93
C PHE A 88 -2.03 13.41 1.70
N ARG A 89 -1.88 14.71 1.38
CA ARG A 89 -2.44 15.28 0.14
C ARG A 89 -1.93 14.59 -1.12
N ARG A 90 -0.65 14.18 -1.16
CA ARG A 90 -0.10 13.42 -2.29
C ARG A 90 -0.79 12.06 -2.45
N ILE A 91 -1.00 11.32 -1.35
CA ILE A 91 -1.73 10.05 -1.38
C ILE A 91 -3.14 10.25 -1.94
N VAL A 92 -3.88 11.22 -1.40
CA VAL A 92 -5.27 11.50 -1.82
C VAL A 92 -5.31 11.89 -3.29
N ASN A 93 -4.42 12.76 -3.75
CA ASN A 93 -4.35 13.15 -5.15
C ASN A 93 -4.06 11.95 -6.06
N THR A 94 -3.11 11.07 -5.69
CA THR A 94 -2.85 9.84 -6.43
C THR A 94 -4.11 8.97 -6.55
N MET A 95 -4.85 8.80 -5.45
CA MET A 95 -6.10 8.03 -5.47
C MET A 95 -7.17 8.68 -6.35
N ILE A 96 -7.31 10.01 -6.30
CA ILE A 96 -8.28 10.75 -7.13
C ILE A 96 -7.96 10.62 -8.61
N GLU A 97 -6.71 10.83 -9.02
CA GLU A 97 -6.31 10.74 -10.43
C GLU A 97 -6.45 9.32 -10.96
N GLU A 98 -6.05 8.32 -10.18
CA GLU A 98 -6.22 6.91 -10.53
C GLU A 98 -7.70 6.49 -10.63
N GLU A 99 -8.58 7.04 -9.79
CA GLU A 99 -10.01 6.72 -9.90
C GLU A 99 -10.65 7.35 -11.15
N LYS A 100 -10.15 8.52 -11.59
CA LYS A 100 -10.55 9.13 -12.87
C LYS A 100 -10.11 8.30 -14.08
N THR A 101 -8.94 7.66 -14.05
CA THR A 101 -8.49 6.79 -15.15
C THR A 101 -9.26 5.48 -15.19
N ARG A 102 -9.77 5.01 -14.04
CA ARG A 102 -10.57 3.77 -13.93
C ARG A 102 -12.00 3.90 -14.43
N GLN A 103 -12.60 5.09 -14.32
CA GLN A 103 -13.89 5.37 -14.94
C GLN A 103 -13.61 5.70 -16.40
N PRO A 104 -13.90 4.81 -17.38
CA PRO A 104 -13.86 5.25 -18.76
C PRO A 104 -14.82 6.44 -18.88
N ALA A 105 -14.37 7.49 -19.57
CA ALA A 105 -15.20 8.64 -19.89
C ALA A 105 -16.57 8.14 -20.36
N ALA A 106 -17.60 8.47 -19.58
CA ALA A 106 -18.99 8.14 -19.89
C ALA A 106 -19.41 8.76 -21.23
#